data_AF-A0A511WY13-F1
#
_entry.id   AF-A0A511WY13-F1
#
_cell.length_a   1.000
_cell.length_b   1.000
_cell.length_c   1.000
_cell.angle_alpha   90.00
_cell.angle_beta   90.00
_cell.angle_gamma   90.00
#
_symmetry.space_group_name_H-M   'P 1'
#
loop_
_entity.id
_entity.type
_entity.pdbx_description
1 polymer ?
#
loop_
_entity_poly.entity_id
_entity_poly.type
_entity_poly.pdbx_seq_one_letter_code
_entity_poly.pdbx_strand_id
1 'polypeptide(L)'
;MDKSNKRLYLALTKDQLGHVIKNFDYGAYSDKCPKSRGYLVYHDEKTICSIYQNELASIHQYYCLLRDKKVLRSLDYFAYESLYRTIAHKYRLSKKQAYHRLKQKHYLPTASKDFSSSFLSHTGEPYTLKGVRTVLREVDLLLTTDPTIHHHLKKILT
;
A
#
# COMPACT_ATOMS: atom_id res chain seq x y z
N MET A 1 -26.53 -21.40 -20.99
CA MET A 1 -26.06 -21.53 -19.59
C MET A 1 -24.85 -20.64 -19.40
N ASP A 2 -25.07 -19.44 -18.85
CA ASP A 2 -24.01 -18.46 -18.63
C ASP A 2 -23.02 -18.97 -17.58
N LYS A 3 -21.79 -19.22 -18.03
CA LYS A 3 -20.62 -19.36 -17.16
C LYS A 3 -20.39 -17.99 -16.51
N SER A 4 -21.08 -17.75 -15.42
CA SER A 4 -20.84 -16.62 -14.53
C SER A 4 -19.37 -16.64 -14.14
N ASN A 5 -18.59 -15.75 -14.78
CA ASN A 5 -17.24 -15.40 -14.38
C ASN A 5 -17.30 -14.92 -12.93
N LYS A 6 -17.25 -15.84 -11.97
CA LYS A 6 -17.05 -15.55 -10.56
C LYS A 6 -15.67 -14.95 -10.43
N ARG A 7 -15.56 -13.64 -10.65
CA ARG A 7 -14.35 -12.87 -10.34
C ARG A 7 -13.99 -13.21 -8.90
N LEU A 8 -12.79 -13.75 -8.70
CA LEU A 8 -12.24 -13.99 -7.38
C LEU A 8 -12.00 -12.61 -6.76
N TYR A 9 -12.86 -12.23 -5.82
CA TYR A 9 -12.68 -10.99 -5.08
C TYR A 9 -11.95 -11.29 -3.78
N LEU A 10 -10.93 -10.48 -3.51
CA LEU A 10 -10.31 -10.49 -2.19
C LEU A 10 -11.30 -9.85 -1.19
N ALA A 11 -11.35 -10.39 0.02
CA ALA A 11 -12.03 -9.78 1.15
C ALA A 11 -10.96 -9.38 2.16
N LEU A 12 -10.89 -8.09 2.49
CA LEU A 12 -10.02 -7.59 3.56
C LEU A 12 -10.82 -7.61 4.86
N THR A 13 -10.36 -8.37 5.84
CA THR A 13 -10.94 -8.34 7.18
C THR A 13 -10.49 -7.09 7.94
N LYS A 14 -11.21 -6.71 9.00
CA LYS A 14 -10.84 -5.58 9.86
C LYS A 14 -9.46 -5.78 10.51
N ASP A 15 -9.11 -7.02 10.84
CA ASP A 15 -7.83 -7.35 11.45
C ASP A 15 -6.68 -7.16 10.45
N GLN A 16 -6.86 -7.62 9.21
CA GLN A 16 -5.91 -7.37 8.13
C GLN A 16 -5.74 -5.87 7.85
N LEU A 17 -6.82 -5.09 7.88
CA LEU A 17 -6.75 -3.65 7.76
C LEU A 17 -5.92 -3.02 8.90
N GLY A 18 -6.15 -3.47 10.14
CA GLY A 18 -5.36 -3.05 11.30
C GLY A 18 -3.88 -3.38 11.15
N HIS A 19 -3.55 -4.55 10.63
CA HIS A 19 -2.17 -4.94 10.33
C HIS A 19 -1.52 -4.05 9.28
N VAL A 20 -2.21 -3.75 8.18
CA VAL A 20 -1.70 -2.85 7.13
C VAL A 20 -1.42 -1.46 7.72
N ILE A 21 -2.37 -0.90 8.47
CA ILE A 21 -2.22 0.43 9.11
C ILE A 21 -1.03 0.46 10.08
N LYS A 22 -0.80 -0.63 10.82
CA LYS A 22 0.34 -0.76 11.72
C LYS A 22 1.67 -0.88 10.96
N ASN A 23 1.71 -1.65 9.87
CA ASN A 23 2.93 -1.88 9.09
C ASN A 23 3.45 -0.59 8.43
N PHE A 24 2.56 0.30 7.98
CA PHE A 24 2.93 1.61 7.43
C PHE A 24 3.06 2.71 8.50
N ASP A 25 2.93 2.36 9.78
CA ASP A 25 2.99 3.28 10.92
C ASP A 25 2.03 4.48 10.81
N TYR A 26 0.83 4.25 10.25
CA TYR A 26 -0.21 5.28 10.19
C TYR A 26 -0.91 5.49 11.55
N GLY A 27 -0.72 4.57 12.51
CA GLY A 27 -1.25 4.63 13.86
C GLY A 27 -1.91 3.33 14.30
N ALA A 28 -2.90 3.42 15.21
CA ALA A 28 -3.64 2.28 15.72
C ALA A 28 -5.08 2.29 15.21
N TYR A 29 -5.43 1.32 14.36
CA TYR A 29 -6.78 1.21 13.79
C TYR A 29 -7.85 0.89 14.85
N SER A 30 -7.53 0.01 15.81
CA SER A 30 -8.42 -0.36 16.93
C SER A 30 -8.87 0.85 17.73
N ASP A 31 -7.94 1.77 17.97
CA ASP A 31 -8.13 2.93 18.84
C ASP A 31 -8.61 4.15 18.04
N LYS A 32 -8.83 3.98 16.73
CA LYS A 32 -9.14 5.05 15.78
C LYS A 32 -8.20 6.26 15.94
N CYS A 33 -6.92 5.99 16.19
CA CYS A 33 -5.95 7.01 16.54
C CYS A 33 -4.84 7.10 15.48
N PRO A 34 -5.01 7.95 14.45
CA PRO A 34 -3.95 8.25 13.50
C PRO A 34 -2.78 8.91 14.23
N LYS A 35 -1.55 8.52 13.88
CA LYS A 35 -0.32 8.99 14.53
C LYS A 35 0.56 9.76 13.56
N SER A 36 1.33 10.72 14.08
CA SER A 36 2.42 11.32 13.32
C SER A 36 3.58 10.33 13.17
N ARG A 37 4.15 10.26 11.99
CA ARG A 37 5.37 9.48 11.71
C ARG A 37 6.58 10.35 12.01
N GLY A 38 7.05 10.30 13.26
CA GLY A 38 8.11 11.18 13.77
C GLY A 38 9.38 11.17 12.93
N TYR A 39 9.75 10.02 12.36
CA TYR A 39 10.92 9.89 11.50
C TYR A 39 10.80 10.63 10.16
N LEU A 40 9.58 10.87 9.66
CA LEU A 40 9.38 11.59 8.40
C LEU A 40 9.53 13.10 8.53
N VAL A 41 9.49 13.63 9.75
CA VAL A 41 9.51 15.07 10.06
C VAL A 41 10.77 15.77 9.54
N TYR A 42 11.86 15.02 9.39
CA TYR A 42 13.13 15.54 8.90
C TYR A 42 13.17 15.73 7.38
N HIS A 43 12.26 15.09 6.63
CA HIS A 43 12.20 15.24 5.17
C HIS A 43 11.41 16.47 4.72
N ASP A 44 11.64 16.91 3.49
CA ASP A 44 10.85 17.98 2.87
C ASP A 44 9.38 17.59 2.71
N GLU A 45 8.49 18.58 2.74
CA GLU A 45 7.03 18.36 2.62
C GLU A 45 6.66 17.55 1.37
N LYS A 46 7.30 17.87 0.24
CA LYS A 46 7.08 17.15 -1.03
C LYS A 46 7.44 15.67 -0.90
N THR A 47 8.57 15.37 -0.25
CA THR A 47 9.05 14.01 -0.02
C THR A 47 8.13 13.25 0.93
N ILE A 48 7.68 13.90 2.01
CA ILE A 48 6.69 13.32 2.93
C ILE A 48 5.42 12.94 2.16
N CYS A 49 4.85 13.88 1.39
CA CYS A 49 3.66 13.60 0.59
C CYS A 49 3.87 12.47 -0.42
N SER A 50 5.00 12.45 -1.13
CA SER A 50 5.28 11.37 -2.10
C SER A 50 5.40 10.01 -1.43
N ILE A 51 5.96 9.92 -0.22
CA ILE A 51 6.03 8.66 0.53
C ILE A 51 4.63 8.14 0.81
N TYR A 52 3.75 8.95 1.40
CA TYR A 52 2.36 8.54 1.68
C TYR A 52 1.61 8.17 0.39
N GLN A 53 1.82 8.92 -0.69
CA GLN A 53 1.14 8.69 -1.97
C GLN A 53 1.61 7.39 -2.64
N ASN A 54 2.91 7.10 -2.60
CA ASN A 54 3.48 5.86 -3.14
C ASN A 54 3.02 4.64 -2.33
N GLU A 55 3.02 4.73 -1.00
CA GLU A 55 2.53 3.65 -0.13
C GLU A 55 1.06 3.35 -0.40
N LEU A 56 0.21 4.38 -0.47
CA LEU A 56 -1.19 4.22 -0.82
C LEU A 56 -1.36 3.63 -2.23
N ALA A 57 -0.61 4.09 -3.22
CA ALA A 57 -0.64 3.52 -4.56
C ALA A 57 -0.35 2.00 -4.54
N SER A 58 0.69 1.58 -3.81
CA SER A 58 1.04 0.16 -3.66
C SER A 58 -0.06 -0.64 -2.96
N ILE A 59 -0.68 -0.08 -1.91
CA ILE A 59 -1.80 -0.72 -1.21
C ILE A 59 -3.00 -0.87 -2.15
N HIS A 60 -3.38 0.18 -2.88
CA HIS A 60 -4.49 0.15 -3.83
C HIS A 60 -4.23 -0.84 -4.98
N GLN A 61 -2.99 -0.95 -5.45
CA GLN A 61 -2.60 -1.92 -6.46
C GLN A 61 -2.73 -3.35 -5.94
N TYR A 62 -2.19 -3.64 -4.76
CA TYR A 62 -2.26 -4.97 -4.16
C TYR A 62 -3.71 -5.41 -3.89
N TYR A 63 -4.55 -4.46 -3.46
CA TYR A 63 -5.94 -4.69 -3.10
C TYR A 63 -6.95 -4.28 -4.19
N CYS A 64 -6.51 -4.14 -5.44
CA CYS A 64 -7.38 -3.69 -6.55
C CYS A 64 -8.58 -4.61 -6.81
N LEU A 65 -8.43 -5.91 -6.51
CA LEU A 65 -9.47 -6.94 -6.66
C LEU A 65 -10.39 -7.05 -5.43
N LEU A 66 -10.31 -6.13 -4.47
CA LEU A 66 -11.21 -6.13 -3.32
C LEU A 66 -12.67 -5.93 -3.75
N ARG A 67 -13.56 -6.74 -3.18
CA ARG A 67 -15.01 -6.57 -3.36
C ARG A 67 -15.51 -5.27 -2.74
N ASP A 68 -15.02 -4.95 -1.54
CA ASP A 68 -15.48 -3.82 -0.76
C ASP A 68 -14.48 -2.65 -0.80
N LYS A 69 -14.81 -1.65 -1.63
CA LYS A 69 -14.02 -0.41 -1.73
C LYS A 69 -14.17 0.50 -0.52
N LYS A 70 -15.14 0.28 0.37
CA LYS A 70 -15.30 1.10 1.59
C LYS A 70 -14.13 0.90 2.54
N VAL A 71 -13.59 -0.32 2.59
CA VAL A 71 -12.44 -0.65 3.45
C VAL A 71 -11.20 0.14 3.00
N LEU A 72 -10.93 0.20 1.70
CA LEU A 72 -9.85 1.03 1.15
C LEU A 72 -10.03 2.51 1.46
N ARG A 73 -11.25 3.05 1.36
CA ARG A 73 -11.50 4.46 1.74
C ARG A 73 -11.22 4.73 3.22
N SER A 74 -11.47 3.76 4.10
CA SER A 74 -11.15 3.91 5.52
C SER A 74 -9.64 3.92 5.76
N LEU A 75 -8.88 3.15 4.99
CA LEU A 75 -7.42 3.16 4.99
C LEU A 75 -6.89 4.51 4.51
N ASP A 76 -7.41 5.02 3.38
CA ASP A 76 -7.03 6.32 2.82
C ASP A 76 -7.22 7.44 3.84
N TYR A 77 -8.39 7.47 4.48
CA TYR A 77 -8.71 8.44 5.52
C TYR A 77 -7.67 8.40 6.65
N PHE A 78 -7.29 7.19 7.08
CA PHE A 78 -6.34 7.01 8.17
C PHE A 78 -4.92 7.46 7.78
N ALA A 79 -4.48 7.11 6.56
CA ALA A 79 -3.20 7.55 6.01
C ALA A 79 -3.14 9.09 5.87
N TYR A 80 -4.22 9.73 5.41
CA TYR A 80 -4.28 11.18 5.27
C TYR A 80 -4.30 11.90 6.62
N GLU A 81 -5.04 11.39 7.60
CA GLU A 81 -4.99 11.91 8.96
C GLU A 81 -3.59 11.79 9.58
N SER A 82 -2.89 10.68 9.33
CA SER A 82 -1.49 10.51 9.72
C SER A 82 -0.58 11.53 9.04
N LEU A 83 -0.73 11.75 7.72
CA LEU A 83 0.02 12.76 6.97
C LEU A 83 -0.17 14.16 7.56
N TYR A 84 -1.41 14.57 7.80
CA TYR A 84 -1.69 15.89 8.38
C TYR A 84 -1.07 16.05 9.77
N ARG A 85 -1.06 14.98 10.58
CA ARG A 85 -0.39 14.97 11.89
C ARG A 85 1.12 15.05 11.76
N THR A 86 1.72 14.38 10.79
CA THR A 86 3.17 14.44 10.51
C THR A 86 3.59 15.86 10.12
N ILE A 87 2.85 16.51 9.22
CA ILE A 87 3.10 17.90 8.83
C ILE A 87 2.85 18.88 9.98
N ALA A 88 1.77 18.68 10.74
CA ALA A 88 1.48 19.46 11.94
C ALA A 88 2.63 19.36 12.95
N HIS A 89 3.16 18.17 13.19
CA HIS A 89 4.28 17.95 14.10
C HIS A 89 5.57 18.65 13.59
N LYS A 90 5.87 18.55 12.29
CA LYS A 90 7.05 19.21 11.69
C LYS A 90 7.08 20.71 11.90
N TYR A 91 5.94 21.37 11.71
CA TYR A 91 5.85 22.83 11.78
C TYR A 91 5.25 23.35 13.10
N ARG A 92 5.00 22.48 14.08
CA ARG A 92 4.28 22.79 15.33
C ARG A 92 2.96 23.53 15.09
N LEU A 93 2.23 23.07 14.08
CA LEU A 93 0.94 23.64 13.66
C LEU A 93 -0.22 22.80 14.18
N SER A 94 -1.42 23.38 14.17
CA SER A 94 -2.65 22.59 14.28
C SER A 94 -2.88 21.75 13.01
N LYS A 95 -3.61 20.63 13.15
CA LYS A 95 -3.98 19.77 12.01
C LYS A 95 -4.67 20.56 10.89
N LYS A 96 -5.57 21.49 11.24
CA LYS A 96 -6.29 22.34 10.28
C LYS A 96 -5.31 23.22 9.48
N GLN A 97 -4.35 23.84 10.14
CA GLN A 97 -3.32 24.65 9.48
C GLN A 97 -2.43 23.80 8.56
N ALA A 98 -2.05 22.59 9.00
CA ALA A 98 -1.31 21.65 8.16
C ALA A 98 -2.08 21.29 6.87
N TYR A 99 -3.38 21.02 6.98
CA TYR A 99 -4.25 20.79 5.82
C TYR A 99 -4.28 22.00 4.87
N HIS A 100 -4.51 23.21 5.40
CA HIS A 100 -4.54 24.43 4.59
C HIS A 100 -3.20 24.69 3.88
N ARG A 101 -2.08 24.42 4.55
CA ARG A 101 -0.73 24.55 3.98
C ARG A 101 -0.50 23.59 2.82
N LEU A 102 -0.86 22.31 2.99
CA LEU A 102 -0.76 21.33 1.90
C LEU A 102 -1.68 21.69 0.72
N LYS A 103 -2.87 22.20 1.01
CA LYS A 103 -3.81 22.69 -0.01
C LYS A 103 -3.23 23.85 -0.82
N GLN A 104 -2.64 24.84 -0.15
CA GLN A 104 -2.01 26.00 -0.81
C GLN A 104 -0.84 25.59 -1.70
N LYS A 105 -0.09 24.56 -1.30
CA LYS A 105 1.06 24.05 -2.06
C LYS A 105 0.70 22.97 -3.09
N HIS A 106 -0.58 22.68 -3.28
CA HIS A 106 -1.06 21.62 -4.18
C HIS A 106 -0.49 20.21 -3.88
N TYR A 107 -0.16 19.94 -2.61
CA TYR A 107 0.34 18.63 -2.16
C TYR A 107 -0.75 17.78 -1.51
N LEU A 108 -2.01 18.04 -1.88
CA LEU A 108 -3.13 17.23 -1.41
C LEU A 108 -3.03 15.83 -2.01
N PRO A 109 -3.18 14.77 -1.20
CA PRO A 109 -3.17 13.43 -1.70
C PRO A 109 -4.32 13.17 -2.70
N THR A 110 -4.01 12.49 -3.79
CA THR A 110 -4.99 12.12 -4.82
C THR A 110 -5.97 11.09 -4.28
N ALA A 111 -7.28 11.25 -4.53
CA ALA A 111 -8.27 10.32 -4.02
C ALA A 111 -8.18 8.95 -4.70
N SER A 112 -8.55 7.87 -3.97
CA SER A 112 -8.66 6.48 -4.44
C SER A 112 -9.23 6.28 -5.86
N LYS A 113 -10.12 7.17 -6.32
CA LYS A 113 -10.77 7.06 -7.64
C LYS A 113 -9.78 7.20 -8.80
N ASP A 114 -8.69 7.90 -8.60
CA ASP A 114 -7.76 8.27 -9.66
C ASP A 114 -6.66 7.21 -9.89
N PHE A 115 -6.54 6.21 -9.00
CA PHE A 115 -5.61 5.09 -9.16
C PHE A 115 -6.11 4.02 -10.14
N SER A 116 -7.33 4.16 -10.69
CA SER A 116 -8.00 3.08 -11.44
C SER A 116 -7.66 2.99 -12.92
N SER A 117 -6.87 3.90 -13.50
CA SER A 117 -6.73 3.97 -14.97
C SER A 117 -5.32 3.82 -15.54
N SER A 118 -4.23 4.00 -14.79
CA SER A 118 -2.90 4.14 -15.43
C SER A 118 -1.91 2.98 -15.28
N PHE A 119 -2.13 2.01 -14.39
CA PHE A 119 -1.10 0.98 -14.08
C PHE A 119 -1.45 -0.44 -14.54
N LEU A 120 -2.58 -0.64 -15.22
CA LEU A 120 -2.87 -1.91 -15.91
C LEU A 120 -2.21 -2.00 -17.30
N SER A 121 -1.26 -1.11 -17.63
CA SER A 121 -0.37 -1.25 -18.78
C SER A 121 0.83 -2.14 -18.45
N HIS A 122 0.60 -3.32 -17.88
CA HIS A 122 1.60 -4.38 -18.03
C HIS A 122 1.46 -4.91 -19.45
N THR A 123 2.39 -4.51 -20.32
CA THR A 123 2.67 -5.12 -21.63
C THR A 123 3.35 -6.49 -21.45
N GLY A 124 2.77 -7.34 -20.61
CA GLY A 124 3.16 -8.73 -20.44
C GLY A 124 1.92 -9.57 -20.63
N GLU A 125 2.02 -10.60 -21.47
CA GLU A 125 0.91 -11.51 -21.76
C GLU A 125 0.20 -11.95 -20.47
N PRO A 126 -1.14 -12.05 -20.46
CA PRO A 126 -1.87 -12.46 -19.28
C PRO A 126 -1.36 -13.83 -18.84
N TYR A 127 -0.88 -13.93 -17.60
CA TYR A 127 -0.46 -15.21 -17.01
C TYR A 127 -1.59 -16.23 -17.17
N THR A 128 -1.43 -17.13 -18.13
CA THR A 128 -2.38 -18.22 -18.32
C THR A 128 -2.31 -19.13 -17.09
N LEU A 129 -3.40 -19.83 -16.77
CA LEU A 129 -3.46 -20.85 -15.69
C LEU A 129 -2.29 -21.86 -15.75
N LYS A 130 -1.71 -22.06 -16.93
CA LYS A 130 -0.54 -22.87 -17.18
C LYS A 130 0.74 -22.23 -16.60
N GLY A 131 0.95 -20.94 -16.81
CA GLY A 131 2.09 -20.18 -16.29
C GLY A 131 2.11 -20.09 -14.76
N VAL A 132 0.95 -19.88 -14.13
CA VAL A 132 0.84 -19.85 -12.66
C VAL A 132 1.22 -21.21 -12.04
N ARG A 133 0.81 -22.32 -12.68
CA ARG A 133 1.21 -23.67 -12.26
C ARG A 133 2.70 -23.91 -12.43
N THR A 134 3.32 -23.43 -13.50
CA THR A 134 4.76 -23.58 -13.72
C THR A 134 5.56 -22.83 -12.65
N VAL A 135 5.19 -21.58 -12.36
CA VAL A 135 5.86 -20.78 -11.33
C VAL A 135 5.74 -21.42 -9.94
N LEU A 136 4.54 -21.90 -9.56
CA LEU A 136 4.37 -22.60 -8.27
C LEU A 136 5.18 -23.89 -8.20
N ARG A 137 5.32 -24.61 -9.32
CA ARG A 137 6.11 -25.84 -9.39
C ARG A 137 7.61 -25.59 -9.30
N GLU A 138 8.09 -24.48 -9.87
CA GLU A 138 9.49 -24.04 -9.74
C GLU A 138 9.80 -23.57 -8.32
N VAL A 139 8.87 -22.88 -7.65
CA VAL A 139 9.00 -22.46 -6.25
C VAL A 139 9.05 -23.66 -5.31
N ASP A 140 8.21 -24.68 -5.53
CA ASP A 140 8.26 -25.95 -4.76
C ASP A 140 9.57 -26.71 -4.99
N LEU A 141 10.15 -26.65 -6.20
CA LEU A 141 11.43 -27.27 -6.53
C LEU A 141 12.61 -26.58 -5.83
N LEU A 142 12.54 -25.25 -5.68
CA LEU A 142 13.54 -24.45 -4.96
C LEU A 142 13.47 -24.63 -3.45
N LEU A 143 12.29 -24.95 -2.90
CA LEU A 143 12.11 -25.25 -1.48
C LEU A 143 12.59 -26.65 -1.09
N THR A 144 12.80 -27.53 -2.06
CA THR A 144 13.14 -28.95 -1.83
C THR A 144 14.59 -29.31 -2.15
N THR A 145 15.45 -28.34 -2.53
CA THR A 145 16.83 -28.64 -2.93
C THR A 145 17.89 -27.88 -2.11
N ASP A 146 18.59 -28.67 -1.31
CA ASP A 146 20.00 -28.59 -0.91
C ASP A 146 20.53 -27.29 -0.22
N PRO A 147 20.99 -27.35 1.05
CA PRO A 147 21.49 -26.18 1.81
C PRO A 147 22.67 -25.43 1.15
N THR A 148 23.33 -26.04 0.17
CA THR A 148 24.45 -25.44 -0.57
C THR A 148 24.01 -24.26 -1.46
N ILE A 149 22.78 -24.28 -2.00
CA ILE A 149 22.26 -23.22 -2.88
C ILE A 149 22.01 -21.92 -2.07
N HIS A 150 21.59 -22.06 -0.81
CA HIS A 150 21.36 -20.92 0.08
C HIS A 150 22.63 -20.13 0.38
N HIS A 151 23.79 -20.81 0.40
CA HIS A 151 25.10 -20.18 0.58
C HIS A 151 25.52 -19.38 -0.66
N HIS A 152 25.20 -19.84 -1.87
CA HIS A 152 25.50 -19.12 -3.10
C HIS A 152 24.65 -17.87 -3.29
N LEU A 153 23.37 -17.89 -2.89
CA LEU A 153 22.50 -16.70 -2.94
C LEU A 153 22.97 -15.59 -1.97
N LYS A 154 23.62 -15.95 -0.85
CA LYS A 154 24.15 -14.95 0.10
C LYS A 154 25.31 -14.14 -0.48
N LYS A 155 26.06 -14.67 -1.46
CA LYS A 155 27.14 -13.97 -2.16
C LYS A 155 26.67 -13.00 -3.24
N ILE A 156 25.42 -13.11 -3.70
CA ILE A 156 24.85 -12.22 -4.73
C ILE A 156 24.23 -10.97 -4.10
N LEU A 157 23.88 -11.03 -2.81
CA LEU A 157 23.23 -9.95 -2.06
C LEU A 157 24.17 -9.14 -1.15
N THR A 158 25.48 -9.31 -1.30
CA THR A 158 26.54 -8.46 -0.73
C THR A 158 27.38 -7.90 -1.86
#